data_AF-A0A5C8VXB0-F1
#
_entry.id   AF-A0A5C8VXB0-F1
#
_cell.length_a   1.000
_cell.length_b   1.000
_cell.length_c   1.000
_cell.angle_alpha   90.00
_cell.angle_beta   90.00
_cell.angle_gamma   90.00
#
_symmetry.space_group_name_H-M   'P 1'
#
loop_
_entity.id
_entity.type
_entity.pdbx_description
1 polymer ?
#
loop_
_entity_poly.entity_id
_entity_poly.type
_entity_poly.pdbx_seq_one_letter_code
_entity_poly.pdbx_strand_id
1 'polypeptide(L)'
;MTAVAFDTLRFVHSLRDKATMSSEQAEVLADAVAEAIQSNLATKSDIEALRLANKADIEALRLTNRVDVAETKVEILKWVLLGAIGLQTLVIVGAVMALTPGLR
;
A
#
# COMPACT_ATOMS: atom_id res chain seq x y z
N MET A 1 2.73 18.24 11.98
CA MET A 1 2.21 17.79 13.29
C MET A 1 3.09 18.40 14.36
N THR A 2 2.58 19.40 15.06
CA THR A 2 3.22 19.94 16.27
C THR A 2 2.97 18.94 17.38
N ALA A 3 3.99 18.18 17.77
CA ALA A 3 3.92 17.37 18.98
C ALA A 3 3.83 18.35 20.16
N VAL A 4 2.70 18.33 20.87
CA VAL A 4 2.56 19.11 22.10
C VAL A 4 3.37 18.37 23.16
N ALA A 5 4.47 18.97 23.62
CA ALA A 5 5.28 18.40 24.69
C ALA A 5 4.47 18.34 25.99
N PHE A 6 4.56 17.23 26.73
CA PHE A 6 3.98 17.11 28.06
C PHE A 6 4.86 17.87 29.06
N ASP A 7 4.30 18.88 29.73
CA ASP A 7 4.99 19.68 30.73
C ASP A 7 4.77 19.07 32.12
N THR A 8 5.67 18.16 32.50
CA THR A 8 5.64 17.43 33.77
C THR A 8 5.62 18.38 34.96
N LEU A 9 6.40 19.48 34.92
CA LEU A 9 6.50 20.43 36.03
C LEU A 9 5.16 21.15 36.26
N ARG A 10 4.53 21.66 35.21
CA ARG A 10 3.21 22.29 35.30
C ARG A 10 2.13 21.29 35.74
N PHE A 11 2.27 20.03 35.36
CA PHE A 11 1.36 18.97 35.79
C PHE A 11 1.50 18.66 37.28
N VAL A 12 2.72 18.50 37.80
CA VAL A 12 3.01 18.34 39.25
C VAL A 12 2.43 19.51 40.04
N HIS A 13 2.67 20.75 39.60
CA HIS A 13 2.09 21.93 40.23
C HIS A 13 0.55 21.89 40.26
N SER A 14 -0.08 21.46 39.17
CA SER A 14 -1.53 21.34 39.12
C SER A 14 -2.07 20.26 40.05
N LEU A 15 -1.38 19.12 40.17
CA LEU A 15 -1.77 18.05 41.09
C LEU A 15 -1.64 18.47 42.55
N ARG A 16 -0.57 19.20 42.90
CA ARG A 16 -0.39 19.74 44.24
C ARG A 16 -1.42 20.83 44.56
N ASP A 17 -1.54 21.82 43.68
CA ASP A 17 -2.28 23.06 43.98
C ASP A 17 -3.80 22.90 43.78
N LYS A 18 -4.24 22.02 42.87
CA LYS A 18 -5.67 21.83 42.54
C LYS A 18 -6.25 20.51 43.01
N ALA A 19 -5.44 19.45 43.07
CA ALA A 19 -5.89 18.13 43.54
C ALA A 19 -5.44 17.84 44.98
N THR A 20 -4.68 18.75 45.62
CA THR A 20 -4.25 18.62 47.03
C THR A 20 -3.42 17.35 47.29
N MET A 21 -2.74 16.83 46.26
CA MET A 21 -1.81 15.71 46.41
C MET A 21 -0.54 16.14 47.13
N SER A 22 0.10 15.21 47.86
CA SER A 22 1.43 15.46 48.41
C SER A 22 2.46 15.62 47.28
N SER A 23 3.59 16.29 47.55
CA SER A 23 4.65 16.48 46.53
C SER A 23 5.11 15.15 45.94
N GLU A 24 5.34 14.16 46.81
CA GLU A 24 5.78 12.82 46.42
C GLU A 24 4.75 12.11 45.53
N GLN A 25 3.46 12.20 45.85
CA GLN A 25 2.41 11.60 45.03
C GLN A 25 2.24 12.30 43.69
N ALA A 26 2.36 13.63 43.66
CA ALA A 26 2.24 14.43 42.46
C ALA A 26 3.40 14.16 41.48
N GLU A 27 4.63 14.03 41.99
CA GLU A 27 5.82 13.69 41.20
C GLU A 27 5.73 12.28 40.61
N VAL A 28 5.44 11.27 41.45
CA VAL A 28 5.32 9.88 40.99
C VAL A 28 4.22 9.73 39.94
N LEU A 29 3.07 10.38 40.13
CA LEU A 29 1.99 10.35 39.15
C LEU A 29 2.38 11.06 37.84
N ALA A 30 3.06 12.21 37.93
CA ALA A 30 3.50 12.94 36.76
C ALA A 30 4.52 12.17 35.93
N ASP A 31 5.45 11.48 36.59
CA ASP A 31 6.45 10.64 35.94
C ASP A 31 5.81 9.41 35.28
N ALA A 32 4.91 8.72 35.98
CA ALA A 32 4.18 7.57 35.42
C ALA A 32 3.35 7.97 34.19
N VAL A 33 2.72 9.16 34.21
CA VAL A 33 1.97 9.69 33.07
C VAL A 33 2.90 10.10 31.93
N ALA A 34 4.04 10.73 32.22
CA ALA A 34 5.02 11.09 31.19
C ALA A 34 5.58 9.86 30.48
N GLU A 35 5.90 8.79 31.23
CA GLU A 35 6.38 7.52 30.70
C GLU A 35 5.30 6.81 29.86
N ALA A 36 4.05 6.77 30.34
CA ALA A 36 2.94 6.17 29.60
C ALA A 36 2.63 6.91 28.28
N ILE A 37 2.81 8.24 28.26
CA ILE A 37 2.64 9.05 27.05
C ILE A 37 3.79 8.78 26.08
N GLN A 38 5.05 8.82 26.55
CA GLN A 38 6.23 8.63 25.71
C GLN A 38 6.31 7.22 25.09
N SER A 39 5.88 6.20 25.82
CA SER A 39 5.90 4.80 25.35
C SER A 39 4.86 4.49 24.24
N ASN A 40 3.77 5.25 24.16
CA ASN A 40 2.71 5.03 23.16
C ASN A 40 2.77 6.00 21.96
N LEU A 41 3.74 6.91 21.93
CA LEU A 41 3.91 7.87 20.85
C LEU A 41 4.69 7.22 19.69
N ALA A 42 4.03 7.09 18.54
CA ALA A 42 4.74 6.76 17.30
C ALA A 42 5.83 7.82 17.05
N THR A 43 7.08 7.37 16.97
CA THR A 43 8.23 8.23 16.76
C THR A 43 8.32 8.66 15.30
N LYS A 44 9.10 9.71 15.02
CA LYS A 44 9.40 10.09 13.63
C LYS A 44 10.04 8.93 12.85
N SER A 45 10.85 8.11 13.52
CA SER A 45 11.46 6.92 12.94
C SER A 45 10.41 5.90 12.49
N ASP A 46 9.38 5.67 13.30
CA ASP A 46 8.30 4.74 12.93
C ASP A 46 7.53 5.24 11.70
N ILE A 47 7.28 6.55 11.62
CA ILE A 47 6.64 7.16 10.46
C ILE A 47 7.53 7.06 9.21
N GLU A 48 8.83 7.27 9.34
CA GLU A 48 9.78 7.12 8.22
C GLU A 48 9.89 5.67 7.74
N ALA A 49 9.92 4.71 8.68
CA ALA A 49 9.89 3.29 8.36
C ALA A 49 8.61 2.90 7.60
N LEU A 50 7.43 3.36 8.06
CA LEU A 50 6.16 3.15 7.37
C LEU A 50 6.13 3.81 5.99
N ARG A 51 6.71 5.00 5.84
CA ARG A 51 6.82 5.67 4.52
C ARG A 51 7.68 4.87 3.55
N LEU A 52 8.81 4.33 4.02
CA LEU A 52 9.71 3.54 3.18
C LEU A 52 9.05 2.22 2.78
N ALA A 53 8.42 1.53 3.73
CA ALA A 53 7.68 0.30 3.47
C ALA A 53 6.56 0.51 2.44
N ASN A 54 5.71 1.53 2.65
CA ASN A 54 4.63 1.87 1.71
C ASN A 54 5.18 2.21 0.31
N LYS A 55 6.33 2.90 0.22
CA LYS A 55 6.93 3.21 -1.08
C LYS A 55 7.40 1.94 -1.78
N ALA A 56 8.04 1.03 -1.07
CA ALA A 56 8.48 -0.26 -1.60
C ALA A 56 7.29 -1.10 -2.07
N ASP A 57 6.21 -1.17 -1.28
CA ASP A 57 4.99 -1.90 -1.64
C ASP A 57 4.33 -1.34 -2.90
N ILE A 58 4.26 0.00 -3.02
CA ILE A 58 3.73 0.66 -4.22
C ILE A 58 4.59 0.35 -5.45
N GLU A 59 5.91 0.35 -5.32
CA GLU A 59 6.82 0.00 -6.43
C GLU A 59 6.68 -1.47 -6.83
N ALA A 60 6.57 -2.38 -5.86
CA ALA A 60 6.32 -3.80 -6.10
C ALA A 60 4.98 -4.01 -6.83
N LEU A 61 3.89 -3.38 -6.36
CA LEU A 61 2.57 -3.47 -7.00
C LEU A 61 2.60 -2.92 -8.44
N ARG A 62 3.35 -1.84 -8.70
CA ARG A 62 3.51 -1.29 -10.06
C ARG A 62 4.25 -2.26 -10.98
N LEU A 63 5.25 -2.98 -10.48
CA LEU A 63 5.97 -3.99 -11.27
C LEU A 63 5.07 -5.17 -11.59
N THR A 64 4.39 -5.73 -10.59
CA THR A 64 3.44 -6.84 -10.78
C THR A 64 2.35 -6.46 -11.78
N ASN A 65 1.72 -5.30 -11.64
CA ASN A 65 0.69 -4.85 -12.56
C ASN A 65 1.21 -4.70 -14.01
N ARG A 66 2.44 -4.21 -14.21
CA ARG A 66 3.05 -4.14 -15.54
C ARG A 66 3.25 -5.51 -16.16
N VAL A 67 3.67 -6.49 -15.37
CA VAL A 67 3.82 -7.89 -15.80
C VAL A 67 2.46 -8.47 -16.17
N ASP A 68 1.47 -8.37 -15.28
CA ASP A 68 0.12 -8.90 -15.52
C ASP A 68 -0.51 -8.31 -16.79
N VAL A 69 -0.33 -7.01 -17.01
CA VAL A 69 -0.82 -6.33 -18.23
C VAL A 69 -0.07 -6.83 -19.47
N ALA A 70 1.24 -7.07 -19.39
CA ALA A 70 2.00 -7.61 -20.51
C ALA A 70 1.57 -9.06 -20.83
N GLU A 71 1.39 -9.89 -19.81
CA GLU A 71 0.91 -11.27 -19.95
C GLU A 71 -0.49 -11.31 -20.56
N THR A 72 -1.42 -10.49 -20.05
CA THR A 72 -2.77 -10.38 -20.61
C THR A 72 -2.75 -9.94 -22.07
N LYS A 73 -1.89 -8.99 -22.44
CA LYS A 73 -1.72 -8.56 -23.84
C LYS A 73 -1.22 -9.70 -24.72
N VAL A 74 -0.25 -10.48 -24.25
CA VAL A 74 0.27 -11.65 -24.98
C VAL A 74 -0.81 -12.72 -25.14
N GLU A 75 -1.59 -12.98 -24.09
CA GLU A 75 -2.69 -13.94 -24.14
C GLU A 75 -3.77 -13.51 -25.15
N ILE A 76 -4.17 -12.23 -25.13
CA ILE A 76 -5.10 -11.66 -26.12
C ILE A 76 -4.53 -11.82 -27.53
N LEU A 77 -3.26 -11.47 -27.77
CA LEU A 77 -2.63 -11.61 -29.08
C LEU A 77 -2.61 -13.07 -29.55
N LYS A 78 -2.32 -14.02 -28.66
CA LYS A 78 -2.33 -15.45 -28.96
C LYS A 78 -3.71 -15.91 -29.41
N TRP A 79 -4.77 -15.52 -28.69
CA TRP A 79 -6.15 -15.87 -29.05
C TRP A 79 -6.60 -15.21 -30.36
N VAL A 80 -6.23 -13.94 -30.59
CA VAL A 80 -6.58 -13.24 -31.84
C VAL A 80 -5.87 -13.85 -33.05
N LEU A 81 -4.56 -14.14 -32.93
CA LEU A 81 -3.77 -14.67 -34.04
C LEU A 81 -4.10 -16.13 -34.36
N LEU A 82 -4.11 -17.00 -33.34
CA LEU A 82 -4.35 -18.44 -33.55
C LEU A 82 -5.83 -18.77 -33.70
N GLY A 83 -6.71 -18.03 -33.03
CA GLY A 83 -8.15 -18.22 -33.08
C GLY A 83 -8.78 -17.49 -34.27
N ALA A 84 -8.99 -16.18 -34.11
CA ALA A 84 -9.79 -15.40 -35.07
C ALA A 84 -9.15 -15.34 -36.46
N ILE A 85 -7.86 -14.94 -36.55
CA ILE A 85 -7.17 -14.82 -37.83
C ILE A 85 -6.92 -16.21 -38.44
N GLY A 86 -6.41 -17.16 -37.64
CA GLY A 86 -6.20 -18.54 -38.09
C GLY A 86 -7.45 -19.17 -38.70
N LEU A 87 -8.59 -19.09 -38.00
CA LEU A 87 -9.87 -19.60 -38.49
C LEU A 87 -10.33 -18.87 -39.75
N GLN A 88 -10.25 -17.53 -39.77
CA GLN A 88 -10.64 -16.73 -40.95
C GLN A 88 -9.83 -17.12 -42.18
N THR A 89 -8.52 -17.36 -42.03
CA THR A 89 -7.65 -17.77 -43.13
C THR A 89 -8.08 -19.11 -43.72
N LEU A 90 -8.41 -20.08 -42.86
CA LEU A 90 -8.91 -21.39 -43.29
C LEU A 90 -10.27 -21.28 -44.02
N VAL A 91 -11.17 -20.43 -43.53
CA VAL A 91 -12.47 -20.16 -44.18
C VAL A 91 -12.27 -19.57 -45.58
N ILE A 92 -11.38 -18.58 -45.73
CA ILE A 92 -11.10 -17.95 -47.02
C ILE A 92 -10.51 -18.96 -48.01
N VAL A 93 -9.52 -19.76 -47.59
CA VAL A 93 -8.91 -20.79 -48.45
C VAL A 93 -9.95 -21.83 -48.89
N GLY A 94 -10.79 -22.30 -47.97
CA GLY A 94 -11.87 -23.23 -48.29
C GLY A 94 -12.88 -22.65 -49.28
N ALA A 95 -13.25 -21.38 -49.11
CA ALA A 95 -14.15 -20.68 -50.02
C ALA A 95 -13.56 -20.57 -51.44
N VAL A 96 -12.28 -20.19 -51.57
CA VAL A 96 -11.59 -20.09 -52.86
C VAL A 96 -11.53 -21.45 -53.57
N MET A 97 -11.21 -22.54 -52.85
CA MET A 97 -11.22 -23.89 -53.43
C MET A 97 -12.61 -24.33 -53.91
N ALA A 98 -13.67 -24.00 -53.16
CA ALA A 98 -15.04 -24.33 -53.55
C ALA A 98 -15.52 -23.55 -54.79
N LEU A 99 -15.10 -22.28 -54.91
CA LEU A 99 -15.46 -21.38 -56.01
C LEU A 99 -14.62 -21.60 -57.29
N THR A 100 -13.50 -22.32 -57.19
CA THR A 100 -12.60 -22.58 -58.33
C THR A 100 -12.53 -24.08 -58.67
N PRO A 101 -13.65 -24.71 -59.05
CA PRO A 101 -13.71 -26.16 -59.26
C PRO A 101 -12.82 -26.68 -60.41
N GLY A 102 -12.29 -25.80 -61.26
CA GLY A 102 -11.43 -26.13 -62.41
C GLY A 102 -9.92 -26.18 -62.14
N LEU A 103 -9.46 -26.01 -60.89
CA LEU A 103 -8.03 -26.06 -60.52
C LEU A 103 -7.59 -27.38 -59.86
N ARG A 104 -8.38 -28.44 -60.01
CA ARG A 104 -8.10 -29.80 -59.53
C ARG A 104 -7.44 -30.65 -60.59
#